data_AF-A0A7H8Q4D7-F1
#
_entry.id   AF-A0A7H8Q4D7-F1
#
_cell.length_a   1.000
_cell.length_b   1.000
_cell.length_c   1.000
_cell.angle_alpha   90.00
_cell.angle_beta   90.00
_cell.angle_gamma   90.00
#
_symmetry.space_group_name_H-M   'P 1'
#
loop_
_entity.id
_entity.type
_entity.pdbx_description
1 polymer ?
#
loop_
_entity_poly.entity_id
_entity_poly.type
_entity_poly.pdbx_seq_one_letter_code
_entity_poly.pdbx_strand_id
1 'polypeptide(L)'
;MFNGISALRKLSLFAVVGLLTACAHTVSVDGEFPAPVGNPHPLTVGVYLSEDFSDFTYSENRDDRDEWNINTGRAQKNLFETVLGSMFKETINLAQYPTNLPQGLDLVIVPEVRELQFTMPRETRVNIFEVWIKYDMHAYNQQGDAVAEWVITAYGKTPTAFLKSQEAALAQAINVALRDAGATLYTGFERVPELQAFIDNKRRALSMKQTGDNE
;
A
#
# COMPACT_ATOMS: atom_id res chain seq x y z
N MET A 1 18.87 -64.55 -9.22
CA MET A 1 19.29 -63.34 -9.97
C MET A 1 18.17 -62.28 -10.10
N PHE A 2 17.16 -62.24 -9.22
CA PHE A 2 15.96 -61.39 -9.38
C PHE A 2 15.84 -60.17 -8.44
N ASN A 3 16.81 -59.94 -7.53
CA ASN A 3 16.73 -58.83 -6.55
C ASN A 3 17.29 -57.48 -7.04
N GLY A 4 17.93 -57.41 -8.22
CA GLY A 4 18.52 -56.16 -8.72
C GLY A 4 17.50 -55.21 -9.35
N ILE A 5 16.44 -55.73 -9.97
CA ILE A 5 15.49 -54.94 -10.76
C ILE A 5 14.53 -54.15 -9.85
N SER A 6 14.19 -54.70 -8.66
CA SER A 6 13.33 -54.01 -7.67
C SER A 6 14.06 -52.88 -6.94
N ALA A 7 15.39 -52.99 -6.75
CA ALA A 7 16.21 -51.94 -6.15
C ALA A 7 16.40 -50.75 -7.10
N LEU A 8 16.68 -50.97 -8.39
CA LEU A 8 16.79 -49.90 -9.39
C LEU A 8 15.46 -49.14 -9.60
N ARG A 9 14.33 -49.84 -9.54
CA ARG A 9 13.00 -49.23 -9.70
C ARG A 9 12.59 -48.36 -8.49
N LYS A 10 13.00 -48.73 -7.28
CA LYS A 10 12.82 -47.91 -6.07
C LYS A 10 13.75 -46.69 -6.05
N LEU A 11 14.98 -46.83 -6.55
CA LEU A 11 15.93 -45.72 -6.67
C LEU A 11 15.49 -44.69 -7.71
N SER A 12 14.93 -45.14 -8.84
CA SER A 12 14.35 -44.24 -9.87
C SER A 12 13.10 -43.51 -9.37
N LEU A 13 12.27 -44.15 -8.53
CA LEU A 13 11.09 -43.50 -7.95
C LEU A 13 11.49 -42.40 -6.94
N PHE A 14 12.56 -42.59 -6.17
CA PHE A 14 13.09 -41.56 -5.27
C PHE A 14 13.78 -40.41 -6.02
N ALA A 15 14.45 -40.68 -7.15
CA ALA A 15 15.05 -39.64 -7.98
C ALA A 15 14.00 -38.75 -8.69
N VAL A 16 12.82 -39.29 -9.02
CA VAL A 16 11.72 -38.52 -9.64
C VAL A 16 10.98 -37.65 -8.62
N VAL A 17 10.88 -38.07 -7.36
CA VAL A 17 10.23 -37.29 -6.28
C VAL A 17 11.09 -36.10 -5.82
N GLY A 18 12.41 -36.15 -6.00
CA GLY A 18 13.32 -35.05 -5.63
C GLY A 18 13.35 -33.86 -6.60
N LEU A 19 12.69 -33.95 -7.77
CA LEU A 19 12.79 -32.96 -8.85
C LEU A 19 11.63 -31.93 -8.89
N LEU A 20 10.71 -31.96 -7.92
CA LEU A 20 9.57 -31.03 -7.84
C LEU A 20 9.74 -29.98 -6.74
N THR A 21 10.94 -29.42 -6.60
CA THR A 21 11.12 -28.19 -5.81
C THR A 21 10.76 -27.01 -6.70
N ALA A 22 9.49 -26.57 -6.68
CA ALA A 22 9.14 -25.25 -7.20
C ALA A 22 9.84 -24.21 -6.32
N CYS A 23 10.68 -23.36 -6.92
CA CYS A 23 11.31 -22.26 -6.21
C CYS A 23 10.26 -21.16 -6.00
N ALA A 24 10.03 -20.77 -4.76
CA ALA A 24 9.23 -19.59 -4.44
C ALA A 24 10.16 -18.40 -4.15
N HIS A 25 9.83 -17.24 -4.70
CA HIS A 25 10.48 -15.97 -4.42
C HIS A 25 9.72 -15.24 -3.32
N THR A 26 10.45 -14.80 -2.31
CA THR A 26 9.89 -13.96 -1.24
C THR A 26 10.56 -12.60 -1.27
N VAL A 27 9.75 -11.56 -1.36
CA VAL A 27 10.19 -10.16 -1.33
C VAL A 27 9.61 -9.48 -0.11
N SER A 28 10.47 -8.96 0.74
CA SER A 28 10.07 -8.06 1.82
C SER A 28 10.43 -6.64 1.43
N VAL A 29 9.45 -5.75 1.48
CA VAL A 29 9.64 -4.33 1.20
C VAL A 29 9.64 -3.57 2.50
N ASP A 30 10.79 -2.96 2.80
CA ASP A 30 10.92 -1.93 3.81
C ASP A 30 11.21 -0.60 3.10
N GLY A 31 10.71 0.50 3.67
CA GLY A 31 10.88 1.84 3.11
C GLY A 31 10.59 2.92 4.13
N GLU A 32 11.37 3.99 4.07
CA GLU A 32 11.10 5.25 4.75
C GLU A 32 10.70 6.29 3.71
N PHE A 33 9.62 7.02 3.99
CA PHE A 33 9.04 7.97 3.06
C PHE A 33 9.05 9.36 3.71
N PRO A 34 9.40 10.42 2.97
CA PRO A 34 9.41 11.76 3.53
C PRO A 34 7.99 12.29 3.70
N ALA A 35 7.77 13.07 4.76
CA ALA A 35 6.56 13.85 4.90
C ALA A 35 6.49 14.94 3.80
N PRO A 36 5.35 15.10 3.11
CA PRO A 36 5.13 16.23 2.21
C PRO A 36 5.29 17.58 2.91
N VAL A 37 5.78 18.57 2.16
CA VAL A 37 5.94 19.94 2.65
C VAL A 37 4.74 20.78 2.20
N GLY A 38 3.97 21.27 3.16
CA GLY A 38 2.87 22.19 2.92
C GLY A 38 2.15 22.57 4.22
N ASN A 39 1.11 23.39 4.10
CA ASN A 39 0.30 23.77 5.25
C ASN A 39 -0.75 22.70 5.55
N PRO A 40 -0.85 22.20 6.79
CA PRO A 40 -1.85 21.21 7.13
C PRO A 40 -3.27 21.78 7.02
N HIS A 41 -4.22 20.93 6.61
CA HIS A 41 -5.64 21.25 6.64
C HIS A 41 -6.15 21.35 8.09
N PRO A 42 -7.12 22.23 8.39
CA PRO A 42 -7.60 22.48 9.76
C PRO A 42 -8.58 21.40 10.25
N LEU A 43 -8.27 20.13 9.98
CA LEU A 43 -9.05 18.96 10.39
C LEU A 43 -8.31 18.17 11.46
N THR A 44 -9.06 17.53 12.34
CA THR A 44 -8.58 16.40 13.14
C THR A 44 -9.01 15.11 12.44
N VAL A 45 -8.09 14.26 12.00
CA VAL A 45 -8.41 13.09 11.15
C VAL A 45 -8.02 11.79 11.84
N GLY A 46 -8.95 10.83 11.87
CA GLY A 46 -8.65 9.45 12.21
C GLY A 46 -8.12 8.72 10.98
N VAL A 47 -7.08 7.91 11.13
CA VAL A 47 -6.59 7.04 10.05
C VAL A 47 -6.70 5.61 10.53
N TYR A 48 -7.51 4.81 9.85
CA TYR A 48 -7.63 3.39 10.14
C TYR A 48 -6.95 2.58 9.04
N LEU A 49 -5.85 1.93 9.39
CA LEU A 49 -5.14 0.98 8.53
C LEU A 49 -5.49 -0.42 9.03
N SER A 50 -6.30 -1.15 8.25
CA SER A 50 -6.72 -2.51 8.63
C SER A 50 -5.52 -3.46 8.72
N GLU A 51 -5.72 -4.63 9.31
CA GLU A 51 -4.71 -5.71 9.29
C GLU A 51 -4.41 -6.13 7.85
N ASP A 52 -5.44 -6.30 7.01
CA ASP A 52 -5.29 -6.62 5.58
C ASP A 52 -4.43 -5.59 4.83
N PHE A 53 -4.50 -4.32 5.22
CA PHE A 53 -3.64 -3.26 4.68
C PHE A 53 -2.24 -3.29 5.29
N SER A 54 -2.14 -3.40 6.62
CA SER A 54 -0.87 -3.29 7.36
C SER A 54 0.03 -4.51 7.21
N ASP A 55 -0.56 -5.67 6.94
CA ASP A 55 0.12 -6.96 6.75
C ASP A 55 -0.01 -7.47 5.30
N PHE A 56 -0.41 -6.58 4.37
CA PHE A 56 -0.67 -6.92 2.97
C PHE A 56 0.50 -7.69 2.35
N THR A 57 0.17 -8.88 1.84
CA THR A 57 1.07 -9.74 1.09
C THR A 57 0.41 -10.12 -0.22
N TYR A 58 1.01 -9.70 -1.33
CA TYR A 58 0.61 -10.16 -2.64
C TYR A 58 1.20 -11.54 -2.89
N SER A 59 0.39 -12.48 -3.37
CA SER A 59 0.83 -13.81 -3.75
C SER A 59 0.37 -14.12 -5.17
N GLU A 60 1.31 -14.45 -6.06
CA GLU A 60 1.03 -14.92 -7.41
C GLU A 60 1.71 -16.26 -7.64
N ASN A 61 0.93 -17.24 -8.06
CA ASN A 61 1.42 -18.52 -8.56
C ASN A 61 0.76 -18.78 -9.91
N ARG A 62 1.56 -18.88 -10.97
CA ARG A 62 1.09 -19.07 -12.34
C ARG A 62 1.87 -20.18 -13.02
N ASP A 63 1.25 -20.91 -13.93
CA ASP A 63 1.92 -21.99 -14.67
C ASP A 63 3.14 -21.52 -15.47
N ASP A 64 3.19 -20.22 -15.84
CA ASP A 64 4.25 -19.60 -16.63
C ASP A 64 5.26 -18.78 -15.82
N ARG A 65 5.15 -18.74 -14.48
CA ARG A 65 6.04 -17.98 -13.59
C ARG A 65 6.32 -18.74 -12.29
N ASP A 66 7.52 -18.58 -11.74
CA ASP A 66 7.81 -19.02 -10.37
C ASP A 66 6.86 -18.34 -9.37
N GLU A 67 6.60 -18.95 -8.22
CA GLU A 67 5.73 -18.36 -7.19
C GLU A 67 6.36 -17.08 -6.61
N TRP A 68 5.59 -16.01 -6.50
CA TRP A 68 6.01 -14.74 -5.90
C TRP A 68 5.14 -14.39 -4.70
N ASN A 69 5.80 -14.20 -3.55
CA ASN A 69 5.19 -13.68 -2.33
C ASN A 69 5.84 -12.33 -1.99
N ILE A 70 5.08 -11.24 -2.07
CA ILE A 70 5.56 -9.87 -1.94
C ILE A 70 4.89 -9.22 -0.72
N ASN A 71 5.63 -9.11 0.37
CA ASN A 71 5.18 -8.43 1.57
C ASN A 71 5.45 -6.92 1.43
N THR A 72 4.38 -6.13 1.39
CA THR A 72 4.46 -4.65 1.28
C THR A 72 3.78 -3.91 2.42
N GLY A 73 2.99 -4.63 3.25
CA GLY A 73 2.18 -4.08 4.34
C GLY A 73 2.90 -3.08 5.23
N ARG A 74 4.11 -3.42 5.70
CA ARG A 74 4.89 -2.51 6.55
C ARG A 74 5.27 -1.22 5.83
N ALA A 75 5.79 -1.30 4.61
CA ALA A 75 6.22 -0.13 3.87
C ALA A 75 5.04 0.79 3.50
N GLN A 76 3.92 0.21 3.06
CA GLN A 76 2.72 1.02 2.76
C GLN A 76 2.11 1.63 4.04
N LYS A 77 2.12 0.91 5.17
CA LYS A 77 1.70 1.47 6.46
C LYS A 77 2.54 2.69 6.81
N ASN A 78 3.87 2.55 6.78
CA ASN A 78 4.79 3.66 7.07
C ASN A 78 4.56 4.86 6.15
N LEU A 79 4.33 4.61 4.85
CA LEU A 79 4.00 5.65 3.87
C LEU A 79 2.74 6.43 4.28
N PHE A 80 1.63 5.72 4.49
CA PHE A 80 0.34 6.35 4.74
C PHE A 80 0.30 7.06 6.09
N GLU A 81 0.90 6.47 7.14
CA GLU A 81 1.04 7.14 8.44
C GLU A 81 1.85 8.43 8.31
N THR A 82 2.95 8.42 7.55
CA THR A 82 3.81 9.59 7.39
C THR A 82 3.13 10.69 6.57
N VAL A 83 2.52 10.33 5.44
CA VAL A 83 1.91 11.30 4.52
C VAL A 83 0.63 11.88 5.11
N LEU A 84 -0.29 11.04 5.59
CA LEU A 84 -1.54 11.54 6.20
C LEU A 84 -1.24 12.28 7.50
N GLY A 85 -0.26 11.81 8.28
CA GLY A 85 0.18 12.44 9.52
C GLY A 85 0.61 13.90 9.35
N SER A 86 1.14 14.29 8.17
CA SER A 86 1.57 15.66 7.90
C SER A 86 0.52 16.52 7.17
N MET A 87 -0.58 15.92 6.68
CA MET A 87 -1.60 16.62 5.89
C MET A 87 -2.62 17.39 6.74
N PHE A 88 -2.78 17.03 8.01
CA PHE A 88 -3.84 17.55 8.87
C PHE A 88 -3.28 18.19 10.13
N LYS A 89 -4.08 19.06 10.76
CA LYS A 89 -3.71 19.70 12.04
C LYS A 89 -3.42 18.66 13.11
N GLU A 90 -4.21 17.59 13.12
CA GLU A 90 -4.05 16.46 14.02
C GLU A 90 -4.46 15.18 13.30
N THR A 91 -3.65 14.14 13.46
CA THR A 91 -3.92 12.82 12.90
C THR A 91 -3.84 11.78 14.01
N ILE A 92 -4.85 10.92 14.11
CA ILE A 92 -4.95 9.88 15.14
C ILE A 92 -5.00 8.53 14.44
N ASN A 93 -4.00 7.68 14.67
CA ASN A 93 -4.03 6.31 14.19
C ASN A 93 -5.05 5.52 15.01
N LEU A 94 -6.08 5.00 14.33
CA LEU A 94 -7.15 4.23 14.93
C LEU A 94 -6.77 2.76 14.96
N ALA A 95 -6.88 2.13 16.12
CA ALA A 95 -6.69 0.69 16.27
C ALA A 95 -7.91 -0.11 15.77
N GLN A 96 -9.09 0.51 15.75
CA GLN A 96 -10.36 -0.10 15.36
C GLN A 96 -11.26 0.92 14.66
N TYR A 97 -12.09 0.45 13.74
CA TYR A 97 -13.10 1.20 13.01
C TYR A 97 -14.20 0.22 12.56
N PRO A 98 -15.50 0.58 12.51
CA PRO A 98 -16.10 1.91 12.72
C PRO A 98 -16.48 2.23 14.18
N THR A 99 -16.10 1.41 15.14
CA THR A 99 -16.50 1.55 16.55
C THR A 99 -15.47 2.30 17.39
N ASN A 100 -15.91 2.80 18.56
CA ASN A 100 -15.02 3.43 19.57
C ASN A 100 -14.16 4.58 19.04
N LEU A 101 -14.73 5.41 18.17
CA LEU A 101 -14.03 6.57 17.61
C LEU A 101 -13.76 7.63 18.68
N PRO A 102 -12.55 8.22 18.71
CA PRO A 102 -12.26 9.39 19.53
C PRO A 102 -13.25 10.53 19.25
N GLN A 103 -13.61 11.26 20.31
CA GLN A 103 -14.41 12.47 20.14
C GLN A 103 -13.60 13.55 19.43
N GLY A 104 -14.27 14.36 18.60
CA GLY A 104 -13.65 15.52 17.94
C GLY A 104 -12.97 15.23 16.61
N LEU A 105 -13.00 13.99 16.09
CA LEU A 105 -12.57 13.68 14.71
C LEU A 105 -13.43 14.42 13.69
N ASP A 106 -12.88 15.06 12.67
CA ASP A 106 -13.67 15.59 11.57
C ASP A 106 -13.94 14.52 10.51
N LEU A 107 -12.95 13.68 10.23
CA LEU A 107 -13.02 12.60 9.25
C LEU A 107 -12.29 11.35 9.74
N VAL A 108 -12.66 10.19 9.21
CA VAL A 108 -11.86 8.97 9.24
C VAL A 108 -11.47 8.60 7.81
N ILE A 109 -10.17 8.45 7.54
CA ILE A 109 -9.64 7.97 6.27
C ILE A 109 -9.31 6.48 6.41
N VAL A 110 -9.83 5.68 5.48
CA VAL A 110 -9.67 4.22 5.42
C VAL A 110 -9.15 3.85 4.03
N PRO A 111 -7.83 3.64 3.88
CA PRO A 111 -7.25 3.13 2.63
C PRO A 111 -7.33 1.60 2.56
N GLU A 112 -7.58 1.08 1.36
CA GLU A 112 -7.59 -0.34 1.06
C GLU A 112 -6.71 -0.62 -0.16
N VAL A 113 -6.02 -1.77 -0.17
CA VAL A 113 -5.27 -2.19 -1.36
C VAL A 113 -6.27 -2.79 -2.34
N ARG A 114 -6.50 -2.11 -3.47
CA ARG A 114 -7.34 -2.64 -4.54
C ARG A 114 -6.58 -3.69 -5.34
N GLU A 115 -5.36 -3.38 -5.74
CA GLU A 115 -4.60 -4.20 -6.67
C GLU A 115 -3.11 -3.90 -6.62
N LEU A 116 -2.29 -4.96 -6.70
CA LEU A 116 -0.87 -4.87 -7.01
C LEU A 116 -0.60 -5.69 -8.27
N GLN A 117 0.07 -5.09 -9.24
CA GLN A 117 0.54 -5.76 -10.45
C GLN A 117 2.02 -5.49 -10.64
N PHE A 118 2.75 -6.47 -11.18
CA PHE A 118 4.13 -6.27 -11.59
C PHE A 118 4.45 -7.00 -12.89
N THR A 119 5.41 -6.45 -13.63
CA THR A 119 5.94 -7.01 -14.87
C THR A 119 7.42 -7.28 -14.72
N MET A 120 7.86 -8.46 -15.15
CA MET A 120 9.25 -8.91 -15.03
C MET A 120 10.10 -8.47 -16.23
N PRO A 121 11.44 -8.37 -16.06
CA PRO A 121 12.36 -8.03 -17.15
C PRO A 121 12.20 -8.85 -18.43
N ARG A 122 11.87 -10.14 -18.30
CA ARG A 122 11.68 -11.05 -19.45
C ARG A 122 10.47 -10.66 -20.31
N GLU A 123 9.53 -9.91 -19.76
CA GLU A 123 8.26 -9.55 -20.39
C GLU A 123 8.31 -8.15 -21.01
N THR A 124 9.02 -7.23 -20.36
CA THR A 124 9.25 -5.87 -20.88
C THR A 124 10.33 -5.81 -21.97
N ARG A 125 11.16 -6.86 -22.10
CA ARG A 125 12.36 -6.92 -22.96
C ARG A 125 13.42 -5.87 -22.60
N VAL A 126 13.30 -5.28 -21.41
CA VAL A 126 14.25 -4.33 -20.83
C VAL A 126 14.60 -4.87 -19.45
N ASN A 127 15.84 -4.69 -18.97
CA ASN A 127 16.28 -5.27 -17.69
C ASN A 127 15.74 -4.51 -16.46
N ILE A 128 14.42 -4.34 -16.36
CA ILE A 128 13.71 -3.60 -15.32
C ILE A 128 12.44 -4.34 -14.88
N PHE A 129 12.08 -4.18 -13.61
CA PHE A 129 10.73 -4.45 -13.15
C PHE A 129 9.88 -3.19 -13.27
N GLU A 130 8.59 -3.40 -13.49
CA GLU A 130 7.56 -2.37 -13.42
C GLU A 130 6.47 -2.82 -12.45
N VAL A 131 5.97 -1.89 -11.64
CA VAL A 131 5.01 -2.15 -10.57
C VAL A 131 3.91 -1.10 -10.64
N TRP A 132 2.67 -1.56 -10.53
CA TRP A 132 1.49 -0.72 -10.35
C TRP A 132 0.79 -1.12 -9.06
N ILE A 133 0.43 -0.12 -8.25
CA ILE A 133 -0.37 -0.32 -7.05
C ILE A 133 -1.56 0.61 -7.12
N LYS A 134 -2.75 0.08 -6.88
CA LYS A 134 -3.99 0.86 -6.76
C LYS A 134 -4.54 0.74 -5.36
N TYR A 135 -4.96 1.87 -4.82
CA TYR A 135 -5.63 1.92 -3.53
C TYR A 135 -6.99 2.57 -3.66
N ASP A 136 -7.94 2.03 -2.89
CA ASP A 136 -9.25 2.61 -2.67
C ASP A 136 -9.22 3.41 -1.41
N MET A 137 -9.63 4.67 -1.53
CA MET A 137 -9.57 5.63 -0.45
C MET A 137 -10.99 6.00 -0.07
N HIS A 138 -11.33 5.75 1.18
CA HIS A 138 -12.63 6.13 1.72
C HIS A 138 -12.44 7.18 2.82
N ALA A 139 -13.30 8.18 2.82
CA ALA A 139 -13.42 9.14 3.92
C ALA A 139 -14.84 9.12 4.49
N TYR A 140 -14.93 9.01 5.81
CA TYR A 140 -16.20 8.98 6.54
C TYR A 140 -16.24 10.11 7.59
N ASN A 141 -17.43 10.62 7.91
CA ASN A 141 -17.60 11.54 9.04
C ASN A 141 -17.67 10.77 10.37
N GLN A 142 -17.82 11.48 11.50
CA GLN A 142 -17.94 10.87 12.83
C GLN A 142 -19.17 9.95 12.99
N GLN A 143 -20.20 10.15 12.18
CA GLN A 143 -21.44 9.36 12.21
C GLN A 143 -21.29 8.07 11.40
N GLY A 144 -20.19 7.90 10.67
CA GLY A 144 -19.95 6.79 9.76
C GLY A 144 -20.53 6.99 8.36
N ASP A 145 -21.06 8.17 8.04
CA ASP A 145 -21.55 8.47 6.70
C ASP A 145 -20.37 8.69 5.75
N ALA A 146 -20.47 8.16 4.53
CA ALA A 146 -19.48 8.38 3.48
C ALA A 146 -19.44 9.86 3.08
N VAL A 147 -18.25 10.45 3.13
CA VAL A 147 -17.97 11.82 2.70
C VAL A 147 -17.38 11.83 1.30
N ALA A 148 -16.41 10.94 1.03
CA ALA A 148 -15.79 10.83 -0.28
C ALA A 148 -15.21 9.44 -0.50
N GLU A 149 -15.13 9.05 -1.77
CA GLU A 149 -14.41 7.88 -2.24
C GLU A 149 -13.58 8.27 -3.46
N TRP A 150 -12.30 7.90 -3.47
CA TRP A 150 -11.43 8.13 -4.62
C TRP A 150 -10.40 7.03 -4.73
N VAL A 151 -9.75 6.97 -5.90
CA VAL A 151 -8.74 5.96 -6.20
C VAL A 151 -7.42 6.66 -6.38
N ILE A 152 -6.36 6.10 -5.80
CA ILE A 152 -4.99 6.48 -6.15
C ILE A 152 -4.33 5.32 -6.93
N THR A 153 -3.59 5.67 -7.97
CA THR A 153 -2.78 4.73 -8.74
C THR A 153 -1.35 5.19 -8.68
N ALA A 154 -0.44 4.28 -8.40
CA ALA A 154 0.97 4.56 -8.27
C ALA A 154 1.79 3.62 -9.15
N TYR A 155 2.88 4.15 -9.70
CA TYR A 155 3.74 3.41 -10.60
C TYR A 155 5.21 3.49 -10.16
N GLY A 156 5.91 2.37 -10.26
CA GLY A 156 7.32 2.28 -9.97
C GLY A 156 8.07 1.39 -10.94
N LYS A 157 9.35 1.70 -11.14
CA LYS A 157 10.26 0.90 -11.95
C LYS A 157 11.60 0.76 -11.27
N THR A 158 12.35 -0.29 -11.59
CA THR A 158 13.70 -0.45 -11.04
C THR A 158 14.59 0.73 -11.45
N PRO A 159 15.27 1.42 -10.51
CA PRO A 159 16.05 2.63 -10.83
C PRO A 159 17.29 2.39 -11.70
N THR A 160 17.79 1.16 -11.73
CA THR A 160 19.00 0.77 -12.46
C THR A 160 18.79 -0.57 -13.14
N ALA A 161 19.44 -0.77 -14.29
CA ALA A 161 19.49 -2.05 -14.98
C ALA A 161 20.48 -3.04 -14.34
N PHE A 162 21.27 -2.62 -13.35
CA PHE A 162 22.23 -3.49 -12.65
C PHE A 162 21.57 -4.14 -11.43
N LEU A 163 20.90 -5.27 -11.67
CA LEU A 163 20.11 -5.97 -10.64
C LEU A 163 21.02 -6.85 -9.80
N LYS A 164 21.03 -6.66 -8.47
CA LYS A 164 21.76 -7.55 -7.54
C LYS A 164 21.06 -8.91 -7.39
N SER A 165 19.73 -8.89 -7.30
CA SER A 165 18.84 -10.06 -7.36
C SER A 165 17.48 -9.61 -7.90
N GLN A 166 16.62 -10.56 -8.30
CA GLN A 166 15.28 -10.23 -8.78
C GLN A 166 14.41 -9.64 -7.66
N GLU A 167 14.49 -10.21 -6.46
CA GLU A 167 13.78 -9.78 -5.25
C GLU A 167 14.19 -8.35 -4.86
N ALA A 168 15.49 -8.06 -4.83
CA ALA A 168 15.99 -6.73 -4.52
C ALA A 168 15.57 -5.70 -5.57
N ALA A 169 15.58 -6.09 -6.85
CA ALA A 169 15.15 -5.22 -7.96
C ALA A 169 13.65 -4.91 -7.91
N LEU A 170 12.83 -5.91 -7.58
CA LEU A 170 11.39 -5.76 -7.40
C LEU A 170 11.09 -4.91 -6.17
N ALA A 171 11.75 -5.15 -5.03
CA ALA A 171 11.62 -4.33 -3.83
C ALA A 171 11.94 -2.84 -4.11
N GLN A 172 12.97 -2.56 -4.91
CA GLN A 172 13.28 -1.20 -5.34
C GLN A 172 12.18 -0.59 -6.21
N ALA A 173 11.64 -1.33 -7.17
CA ALA A 173 10.53 -0.85 -8.00
C ALA A 173 9.28 -0.56 -7.15
N ILE A 174 8.97 -1.43 -6.19
CA ILE A 174 7.86 -1.23 -5.24
C ILE A 174 8.10 0.01 -4.38
N ASN A 175 9.30 0.22 -3.85
CA ASN A 175 9.61 1.44 -3.08
C ASN A 175 9.46 2.71 -3.92
N VAL A 176 9.79 2.68 -5.21
CA VAL A 176 9.49 3.79 -6.13
C VAL A 176 7.98 3.98 -6.30
N ALA A 177 7.22 2.90 -6.48
CA ALA A 177 5.75 2.97 -6.58
C ALA A 177 5.13 3.52 -5.30
N LEU A 178 5.58 3.10 -4.12
CA LEU A 178 5.10 3.63 -2.84
C LEU A 178 5.44 5.11 -2.66
N ARG A 179 6.62 5.55 -3.10
CA ARG A 179 6.96 6.98 -3.12
C ARG A 179 6.02 7.78 -4.03
N ASP A 180 5.69 7.24 -5.20
CA ASP A 180 4.72 7.82 -6.13
C ASP A 180 3.30 7.83 -5.54
N ALA A 181 2.92 6.78 -4.80
CA ALA A 181 1.65 6.73 -4.07
C ALA A 181 1.56 7.86 -3.02
N GLY A 182 2.63 8.14 -2.28
CA GLY A 182 2.66 9.26 -1.34
C GLY A 182 2.48 10.62 -1.99
N ALA A 183 3.14 10.84 -3.13
CA ALA A 183 2.98 12.08 -3.90
C ALA A 183 1.55 12.21 -4.48
N THR A 184 1.00 11.10 -5.00
CA THR A 184 -0.35 11.05 -5.56
C THR A 184 -1.41 11.21 -4.48
N LEU A 185 -1.21 10.63 -3.29
CA LEU A 185 -2.09 10.81 -2.14
C LEU A 185 -2.14 12.28 -1.72
N TYR A 186 -0.98 12.91 -1.54
CA TYR A 186 -0.89 14.31 -1.14
C TYR A 186 -1.52 15.27 -2.16
N THR A 187 -1.11 15.15 -3.43
CA THR A 187 -1.59 16.05 -4.50
C THR A 187 -2.99 15.71 -5.01
N GLY A 188 -3.41 14.46 -4.89
CA GLY A 188 -4.73 13.97 -5.27
C GLY A 188 -5.82 14.39 -4.30
N PHE A 189 -5.51 14.49 -3.00
CA PHE A 189 -6.45 14.92 -1.97
C PHE A 189 -7.06 16.30 -2.26
N GLU A 190 -6.24 17.24 -2.74
CA GLU A 190 -6.69 18.58 -3.16
C GLU A 190 -7.65 18.57 -4.36
N ARG A 191 -7.69 17.46 -5.11
CA ARG A 191 -8.49 17.31 -6.33
C ARG A 191 -9.83 16.62 -6.09
N VAL A 192 -10.11 16.15 -4.87
CA VAL A 192 -11.38 15.50 -4.53
C VAL A 192 -12.41 16.56 -4.11
N PRO A 193 -13.42 16.88 -4.94
CA PRO A 193 -14.31 18.02 -4.70
C PRO A 193 -15.10 17.92 -3.39
N GLU A 194 -15.53 16.73 -3.01
CA GLU A 194 -16.30 16.46 -1.79
C GLU A 194 -15.48 16.79 -0.54
N LEU A 195 -14.20 16.42 -0.54
CA LEU A 195 -13.28 16.75 0.55
C LEU A 195 -12.98 18.25 0.61
N GLN A 196 -12.81 18.91 -0.54
CA GLN A 196 -12.61 20.36 -0.55
C GLN A 196 -13.83 21.11 -0.03
N ALA A 197 -15.04 20.71 -0.45
CA ALA A 197 -16.29 21.26 0.07
C ALA A 197 -16.41 21.07 1.59
N PHE A 198 -16.03 19.89 2.09
CA PHE A 198 -15.99 19.60 3.53
C PHE A 198 -15.02 20.52 4.29
N ILE A 199 -13.79 20.68 3.79
CA ILE A 199 -12.76 21.54 4.40
C ILE A 199 -13.19 23.00 4.42
N ASP A 200 -13.78 23.50 3.34
CA ASP A 200 -14.24 24.88 3.26
C ASP A 200 -15.41 25.15 4.21
N ASN A 201 -16.32 24.19 4.38
CA ASN A 201 -17.36 24.25 5.43
C ASN A 201 -16.74 24.36 6.82
N LYS A 202 -15.74 23.53 7.12
CA LYS A 202 -15.03 23.57 8.41
C LYS A 202 -14.36 24.94 8.63
N ARG A 203 -13.66 25.47 7.62
CA ARG A 203 -13.01 26.80 7.70
C ARG A 203 -14.03 27.90 8.01
N ARG A 204 -15.18 27.91 7.34
CA ARG A 204 -16.26 28.87 7.60
C ARG A 204 -16.81 28.76 9.03
N ALA A 205 -17.02 27.54 9.52
CA ALA A 205 -17.49 27.33 10.89
C ALA A 205 -16.47 27.85 11.93
N LEU A 206 -15.17 27.62 11.69
CA LEU A 206 -14.11 28.13 12.56
C LEU A 206 -14.02 29.66 12.55
N SER A 207 -14.17 30.32 11.40
CA SER A 207 -14.13 31.78 11.32
C SER A 207 -15.32 32.44 12.02
N MET A 208 -16.51 31.85 11.95
CA MET A 208 -17.69 32.35 12.65
C MET A 208 -17.53 32.25 14.18
N LYS A 209 -16.99 31.12 14.67
CA LYS A 209 -16.72 30.94 16.11
C LYS A 209 -15.73 31.97 16.65
N GLN A 210 -14.65 32.25 15.91
CA GLN A 210 -13.67 33.27 16.30
C GLN A 210 -14.22 34.69 16.31
N THR A 211 -15.24 35.00 15.50
CA THR A 211 -15.84 36.34 15.48
C THR A 211 -16.77 36.53 16.68
N GLY A 212 -17.51 35.49 17.09
CA GLY A 212 -18.40 35.55 18.26
C GLY A 212 -17.69 35.48 19.62
N ASP A 213 -16.49 34.90 19.70
CA ASP A 213 -15.69 34.87 20.94
C ASP A 213 -14.97 36.22 21.22
N ASN A 214 -14.99 37.16 20.27
CA ASN A 214 -14.36 38.49 20.37
C ASN A 214 -15.36 39.64 20.63
N GLU A 215 -16.65 39.33 20.87
CA GLU A 215 -17.69 40.24 21.37
C GLU A 215 -17.96 39.97 22.86
#